data_AF-A0A8B5Y5V2-F1
#
_entry.id   AF-A0A8B5Y5V2-F1
#
_cell.length_a   1.000
_cell.length_b   1.000
_cell.length_c   1.000
_cell.angle_alpha   90.00
_cell.angle_beta   90.00
_cell.angle_gamma   90.00
#
_symmetry.space_group_name_H-M   'P 1'
#
loop_
_entity.id
_entity.type
_entity.pdbx_description
1 polymer ?
#
loop_
_entity_poly.entity_id
_entity_poly.type
_entity_poly.pdbx_seq_one_letter_code
_entity_poly.pdbx_strand_id
1 'polypeptide(L)'
;MHYFDSEFEENYKLADSFGEFLSKLYTDNPMDDDDCQLIEGVHPDIPYVYPEDAITKEEAEQILTKNSAAELHQLNYYPIESIDDLKWLLTKMKKSALKADRDTGLALAGALEAVISYYKNLTFEDEQTRRSVRDILVILEKLNDSTVDIYLSQIDDLF
;
A
#
# COMPACT_ATOMS: atom_id res chain seq x y z
N MET A 1 -39.46 -8.78 -31.00
CA MET A 1 -38.36 -8.36 -30.11
C MET A 1 -39.00 -7.71 -28.90
N HIS A 2 -38.84 -8.14 -27.64
CA HIS A 2 -38.03 -9.19 -27.02
C HIS A 2 -38.88 -9.90 -25.97
N TYR A 3 -38.65 -11.21 -25.84
CA TYR A 3 -39.15 -12.05 -24.76
C TYR A 3 -38.47 -11.62 -23.45
N PHE A 4 -39.26 -11.32 -22.43
CA PHE A 4 -38.80 -11.48 -21.04
C PHE A 4 -39.26 -12.87 -20.61
N ASP A 5 -38.50 -13.88 -21.05
CA ASP A 5 -38.50 -15.21 -20.45
C ASP A 5 -37.20 -15.32 -19.65
N SER A 6 -37.31 -15.28 -18.34
CA SER A 6 -36.57 -16.16 -17.44
C SER A 6 -37.08 -15.92 -16.03
N GLU A 7 -38.10 -16.69 -15.68
CA GLU A 7 -38.25 -17.13 -14.30
C GLU A 7 -36.98 -17.89 -13.92
N PHE A 8 -36.02 -17.22 -13.30
CA PHE A 8 -35.10 -17.91 -12.41
C PHE A 8 -35.81 -18.03 -11.06
N GLU A 9 -36.67 -19.04 -10.93
CA GLU A 9 -36.96 -19.65 -9.63
C GLU A 9 -35.66 -20.29 -9.12
N GLU A 10 -34.73 -19.45 -8.67
CA GLU A 10 -33.62 -19.92 -7.85
C GLU A 10 -34.21 -20.32 -6.50
N ASN A 11 -34.43 -21.62 -6.34
CA ASN A 11 -34.65 -22.22 -5.04
C ASN A 11 -33.38 -22.04 -4.21
N TYR A 12 -33.25 -20.91 -3.51
CA TYR A 12 -32.20 -20.69 -2.51
C TYR A 12 -32.37 -21.67 -1.35
N LYS A 13 -31.82 -22.87 -1.50
CA LYS A 13 -31.70 -23.80 -0.39
C LYS A 13 -30.52 -23.35 0.46
N LEU A 14 -30.82 -22.83 1.65
CA LEU A 14 -29.81 -22.58 2.68
C LEU A 14 -29.02 -23.86 2.92
N ALA A 15 -27.70 -23.74 3.01
CA ALA A 15 -26.85 -24.89 3.33
C ALA A 15 -27.28 -25.46 4.70
N ASP A 16 -27.45 -26.78 4.78
CA ASP A 16 -27.91 -27.47 5.97
C ASP A 16 -26.80 -27.49 7.06
N SER A 17 -25.57 -27.08 6.71
CA SER A 17 -24.46 -26.86 7.64
C SER A 17 -23.38 -25.91 7.09
N PHE A 18 -22.53 -25.39 7.99
CA PHE A 18 -21.36 -24.58 7.62
C PHE A 18 -20.36 -25.35 6.74
N GLY A 19 -20.24 -26.67 6.92
CA GLY A 19 -19.36 -27.50 6.08
C GLY A 19 -19.87 -27.63 4.64
N GLU A 20 -21.19 -27.72 4.46
CA GLU A 20 -21.80 -27.73 3.11
C GLU A 20 -21.64 -26.38 2.41
N PHE A 21 -21.75 -25.28 3.17
CA PHE A 21 -21.49 -23.94 2.66
C PHE A 21 -20.05 -23.80 2.13
N LEU A 22 -19.06 -24.22 2.92
CA LEU A 22 -17.66 -24.20 2.48
C LEU A 22 -17.41 -25.10 1.29
N SER A 23 -17.96 -26.32 1.28
CA SER A 23 -17.81 -27.23 0.14
C SER A 23 -18.28 -26.57 -1.15
N LYS A 24 -19.44 -25.91 -1.16
CA LYS A 24 -19.96 -25.22 -2.36
C LYS A 24 -19.11 -24.02 -2.80
N LEU A 25 -18.42 -23.36 -1.87
CA LEU A 25 -17.47 -22.27 -2.16
C LEU A 25 -16.20 -22.74 -2.88
N TYR A 26 -15.81 -24.00 -2.67
CA TYR A 26 -14.58 -24.57 -3.23
C TYR A 26 -14.81 -25.57 -4.37
N THR A 27 -16.06 -25.86 -4.77
CA THR A 27 -16.31 -26.97 -5.72
C THR A 27 -16.49 -26.56 -7.18
N ASP A 28 -16.74 -25.30 -7.53
CA ASP A 28 -16.89 -24.92 -8.95
C ASP A 28 -16.24 -23.58 -9.26
N ASN A 29 -14.92 -23.62 -9.46
CA ASN A 29 -14.38 -23.24 -10.75
C ASN A 29 -12.97 -23.84 -10.91
N PRO A 30 -12.76 -24.85 -11.76
CA PRO A 30 -11.47 -25.02 -12.39
C PRO A 30 -11.35 -23.88 -13.41
N MET A 31 -11.16 -22.63 -12.94
CA MET A 31 -10.32 -21.75 -13.73
C MET A 31 -8.99 -22.48 -13.76
N ASP A 32 -8.54 -22.80 -14.96
CA ASP A 32 -7.17 -23.18 -15.21
C ASP A 32 -6.27 -22.28 -14.34
N ASP A 33 -5.59 -22.87 -13.37
CA ASP A 33 -4.49 -22.29 -12.59
C ASP A 33 -3.26 -22.02 -13.51
N ASP A 34 -3.50 -21.64 -14.77
CA ASP A 34 -2.53 -21.45 -15.84
C ASP A 34 -2.59 -20.03 -16.43
N ASP A 35 -3.32 -19.11 -15.78
CA ASP A 35 -3.26 -17.67 -16.09
C ASP A 35 -2.84 -16.82 -14.89
N CYS A 36 -2.31 -17.44 -13.84
CA CYS A 36 -1.25 -16.79 -13.06
C CYS A 36 0.01 -16.82 -13.91
N GLN A 37 0.04 -15.97 -14.95
CA GLN A 37 1.30 -15.57 -15.55
C GLN A 37 2.15 -15.02 -14.41
N LEU A 38 3.04 -15.86 -13.88
CA LEU A 38 4.23 -15.41 -13.18
C LEU A 38 4.91 -14.46 -14.15
N ILE A 39 4.60 -13.17 -14.05
CA ILE A 39 5.24 -12.13 -14.84
C ILE A 39 6.71 -12.26 -14.49
N GLU A 40 7.49 -12.76 -15.43
CA GLU A 40 8.92 -12.98 -15.29
C GLU A 40 9.56 -11.66 -14.86
N GLY A 41 10.02 -11.57 -13.61
CA GLY A 41 10.64 -10.36 -13.03
C GLY A 41 9.94 -9.76 -11.82
N VAL A 42 8.75 -10.23 -11.40
CA VAL A 42 8.13 -9.78 -10.15
C VAL A 42 8.82 -10.45 -8.97
N HIS A 43 9.58 -9.69 -8.18
CA HIS A 43 10.17 -10.18 -6.94
C HIS A 43 9.03 -10.48 -5.96
N PRO A 44 8.92 -11.69 -5.40
CA PRO A 44 7.77 -12.11 -4.59
C PRO A 44 7.58 -11.28 -3.31
N ASP A 45 8.61 -10.53 -2.90
CA ASP A 45 8.62 -9.68 -1.71
C ASP A 45 8.30 -8.21 -1.99
N ILE A 46 8.10 -7.83 -3.25
CA ILE A 46 7.78 -6.46 -3.65
C ILE A 46 6.30 -6.40 -4.06
N PRO A 47 5.47 -5.61 -3.36
CA PRO A 47 4.09 -5.42 -3.76
C PRO A 47 4.00 -4.79 -5.15
N TYR A 48 3.15 -5.40 -5.97
CA TYR A 48 2.96 -5.05 -7.36
C TYR A 48 1.95 -3.90 -7.47
N VAL A 49 2.34 -2.82 -8.15
CA VAL A 49 1.45 -1.72 -8.53
C VAL A 49 1.10 -1.89 -10.00
N TYR A 50 -0.20 -1.86 -10.34
CA TYR A 50 -0.61 -1.96 -11.73
C TYR A 50 -0.06 -0.78 -12.55
N PRO A 51 0.52 -1.01 -13.74
CA PRO A 51 1.12 0.07 -14.54
C PRO A 51 0.17 1.21 -14.91
N GLU A 52 -1.12 0.95 -14.97
CA GLU A 52 -2.16 1.95 -15.25
C GLU A 52 -2.46 2.89 -14.08
N ASP A 53 -2.19 2.44 -12.85
CA ASP A 53 -2.34 3.22 -11.62
C ASP A 53 -1.00 3.84 -11.16
N ALA A 54 0.12 3.35 -11.69
CA ALA A 54 1.45 3.71 -11.25
C ALA A 54 1.76 5.20 -11.53
N ILE A 55 2.21 5.90 -10.49
CA ILE A 55 2.71 7.27 -10.65
C ILE A 55 4.18 7.29 -11.01
N THR A 56 4.58 8.26 -11.82
CA THR A 56 5.98 8.47 -12.21
C THR A 56 6.79 9.05 -11.05
N LYS A 57 8.12 8.97 -11.17
CA LYS A 57 9.06 9.59 -10.24
C LYS A 57 8.89 11.11 -10.19
N GLU A 58 8.62 11.73 -11.32
CA GLU A 58 8.36 13.17 -11.44
C GLU A 58 7.06 13.56 -10.72
N GLU A 59 6.00 12.78 -10.84
CA GLU A 59 4.73 12.99 -10.14
C GLU A 59 4.90 12.83 -8.63
N ALA A 60 5.56 11.75 -8.19
CA ALA A 60 5.89 11.55 -6.77
C ALA A 60 6.70 12.72 -6.19
N GLU A 61 7.67 13.25 -6.96
CA GLU A 61 8.43 14.43 -6.55
C GLU A 61 7.56 15.69 -6.46
N GLN A 62 6.64 15.90 -7.41
CA GLN A 62 5.71 17.03 -7.38
C GLN A 62 4.77 16.96 -6.16
N ILE A 63 4.21 15.78 -5.88
CA ILE A 63 3.35 15.53 -4.70
C ILE A 63 4.12 15.88 -3.42
N LEU A 64 5.34 15.36 -3.27
CA LEU A 64 6.18 15.61 -2.08
C LEU A 64 6.66 17.05 -1.96
N THR A 65 6.86 17.74 -3.09
CA THR A 65 7.27 19.15 -3.13
C THR A 65 6.12 20.08 -2.78
N LYS A 66 4.93 19.80 -3.32
CA LYS A 66 3.70 20.51 -3.00
C LYS A 66 3.29 20.26 -1.54
N ASN A 67 3.58 19.06 -1.03
CA ASN A 67 3.29 18.61 0.33
C ASN A 67 1.81 18.83 0.69
N SER A 68 0.91 18.39 -0.18
CA SER A 68 -0.53 18.50 0.01
C SER A 68 -1.06 17.25 0.71
N ALA A 69 -1.68 17.39 1.87
CA ALA A 69 -2.27 16.26 2.61
C ALA A 69 -3.25 15.44 1.74
N ALA A 70 -3.97 16.12 0.84
CA ALA A 70 -4.91 15.48 -0.08
C ALA A 70 -4.26 14.61 -1.16
N GLU A 71 -2.97 14.78 -1.45
CA GLU A 71 -2.27 14.08 -2.55
C GLU A 71 -1.21 13.10 -2.07
N LEU A 72 -0.73 13.22 -0.82
CA LEU A 72 0.32 12.35 -0.28
C LEU A 72 -0.04 10.85 -0.30
N HIS A 73 -1.34 10.51 -0.23
CA HIS A 73 -1.80 9.13 -0.35
C HIS A 73 -1.47 8.49 -1.72
N GLN A 74 -1.25 9.30 -2.76
CA GLN A 74 -0.91 8.82 -4.10
C GLN A 74 0.49 8.20 -4.15
N LEU A 75 1.34 8.46 -3.16
CA LEU A 75 2.67 7.84 -3.06
C LEU A 75 2.61 6.32 -2.91
N ASN A 76 1.47 5.76 -2.50
CA ASN A 76 1.22 4.32 -2.45
C ASN A 76 1.26 3.67 -3.84
N TYR A 77 1.10 4.47 -4.91
CA TYR A 77 1.15 4.02 -6.29
C TYR A 77 2.50 4.30 -6.95
N TYR A 78 3.52 4.75 -6.21
CA TYR A 78 4.86 4.89 -6.75
C TYR A 78 5.52 3.51 -6.82
N PRO A 79 5.90 3.01 -8.02
CA PRO A 79 6.50 1.69 -8.15
C PRO A 79 7.94 1.72 -7.59
N ILE A 80 8.17 0.97 -6.51
CA ILE A 80 9.51 0.78 -5.94
C ILE A 80 10.03 -0.57 -6.44
N GLU A 81 10.91 -0.53 -7.43
CA GLU A 81 11.50 -1.72 -8.04
C GLU A 81 12.87 -2.06 -7.46
N SER A 82 13.52 -1.08 -6.80
CA SER A 82 14.86 -1.22 -6.26
C SER A 82 15.06 -0.51 -4.92
N ILE A 83 16.16 -0.86 -4.24
CA ILE A 83 16.60 -0.17 -3.03
C ILE A 83 16.89 1.32 -3.29
N ASP A 84 17.35 1.68 -4.49
CA ASP A 84 17.65 3.06 -4.85
C ASP A 84 16.38 3.91 -5.00
N ASP A 85 15.29 3.31 -5.48
CA ASP A 85 13.97 3.96 -5.55
C ASP A 85 13.42 4.23 -4.15
N LEU A 86 13.53 3.24 -3.25
CA LEU A 86 13.14 3.40 -1.85
C LEU A 86 13.98 4.49 -1.16
N LYS A 87 15.31 4.48 -1.33
CA LYS A 87 16.21 5.51 -0.78
C LYS A 87 15.86 6.90 -1.31
N TRP A 88 15.57 7.01 -2.60
CA TRP A 88 15.13 8.27 -3.21
C TRP A 88 13.83 8.75 -2.60
N LEU A 89 12.81 7.88 -2.49
CA LEU A 89 11.50 8.22 -1.95
C LEU A 89 11.62 8.68 -0.49
N LEU A 90 12.28 7.90 0.37
CA LEU A 90 12.51 8.26 1.78
C LEU A 90 13.26 9.60 1.92
N THR A 91 14.22 9.86 1.04
CA THR A 91 14.93 11.16 1.04
C THR A 91 13.99 12.32 0.72
N LYS A 92 13.06 12.14 -0.22
CA LYS A 92 12.06 13.16 -0.58
C LYS A 92 10.99 13.32 0.51
N MET A 93 10.51 12.22 1.09
CA MET A 93 9.60 12.22 2.24
C MET A 93 10.22 12.95 3.43
N LYS A 94 11.48 12.71 3.76
CA LYS A 94 12.20 13.44 4.81
C LYS A 94 12.22 14.95 4.57
N LYS A 95 12.46 15.40 3.33
CA LYS A 95 12.41 16.83 2.97
C LYS A 95 11.01 17.41 3.11
N SER A 96 9.98 16.61 2.80
CA SER A 96 8.58 16.98 2.95
C SER A 96 8.20 17.11 4.44
N ALA A 97 8.60 16.14 5.27
CA ALA A 97 8.39 16.13 6.72
C ALA A 97 8.96 17.37 7.42
N LEU A 98 10.12 17.88 6.98
CA LEU A 98 10.73 19.09 7.53
C LEU A 98 9.87 20.35 7.36
N LYS A 99 8.90 20.33 6.45
CA LYS A 99 7.99 21.45 6.15
C LYS A 99 6.54 21.11 6.49
N ALA A 100 6.28 19.94 7.08
CA ALA A 100 4.95 19.48 7.38
C ALA A 100 4.33 20.29 8.52
N ASP A 101 3.06 20.63 8.34
CA ASP A 101 2.15 20.95 9.43
C ASP A 101 1.48 19.67 9.95
N ARG A 102 0.47 19.83 10.80
CA ARG A 102 -0.27 18.71 11.38
C ARG A 102 -0.91 17.79 10.32
N ASP A 103 -1.67 18.37 9.39
CA ASP A 103 -2.48 17.59 8.45
C ASP A 103 -1.60 16.88 7.42
N THR A 104 -0.58 17.60 6.93
CA THR A 104 0.43 17.03 6.03
C THR A 104 1.31 16.00 6.73
N GLY A 105 1.66 16.24 8.00
CA GLY A 105 2.40 15.29 8.82
C GLY A 105 1.66 13.97 9.03
N LEU A 106 0.35 14.04 9.30
CA LEU A 106 -0.50 12.86 9.42
C LEU A 106 -0.57 12.06 8.11
N ALA A 107 -0.84 12.75 7.00
CA ALA A 107 -0.90 12.10 5.68
C ALA A 107 0.45 11.49 5.28
N LEU A 108 1.56 12.17 5.60
CA LEU A 108 2.90 11.68 5.34
C LEU A 108 3.25 10.47 6.22
N ALA A 109 2.83 10.45 7.49
CA ALA A 109 3.00 9.30 8.37
C ALA A 109 2.24 8.07 7.84
N GLY A 110 1.00 8.26 7.37
CA GLY A 110 0.23 7.18 6.73
C GLY A 110 0.87 6.66 5.44
N ALA A 111 1.37 7.55 4.59
CA ALA A 111 2.11 7.14 3.39
C ALA A 111 3.41 6.40 3.74
N LEU A 112 4.10 6.83 4.80
CA LEU A 112 5.33 6.19 5.27
C LEU A 112 5.05 4.79 5.82
N GLU A 113 4.00 4.65 6.63
CA GLU A 113 3.55 3.36 7.16
C GLU A 113 3.23 2.39 6.02
N ALA A 114 2.45 2.82 5.03
CA ALA A 114 2.16 2.01 3.85
C ALA A 114 3.44 1.54 3.14
N VAL A 115 4.36 2.45 2.81
CA VAL A 115 5.64 2.11 2.16
C VAL A 115 6.43 1.09 2.99
N ILE A 116 6.52 1.26 4.31
CA ILE A 116 7.30 0.36 5.16
C ILE A 116 6.63 -1.01 5.28
N SER A 117 5.30 -1.04 5.46
CA SER A 117 4.52 -2.27 5.55
C SER A 117 4.67 -3.13 4.28
N TYR A 118 4.67 -2.47 3.13
CA TYR A 118 4.81 -3.10 1.82
C TYR A 118 6.24 -3.53 1.50
N TYR A 119 7.24 -2.73 1.89
CA TYR A 119 8.65 -2.96 1.54
C TYR A 119 9.48 -3.29 2.78
N LYS A 120 8.93 -4.08 3.70
CA LYS A 120 9.51 -4.32 5.04
C LYS A 120 10.96 -4.82 4.98
N ASN A 121 11.21 -5.89 4.21
CA ASN A 121 12.55 -6.48 4.10
C ASN A 121 13.54 -5.48 3.50
N LEU A 122 13.17 -4.84 2.38
CA LEU A 122 13.98 -3.82 1.70
C LEU A 122 14.28 -2.61 2.60
N THR A 123 13.35 -2.27 3.50
CA THR A 123 13.47 -1.16 4.44
C THR A 123 14.39 -1.47 5.62
N PHE A 124 14.32 -2.68 6.19
CA PHE A 124 15.01 -2.98 7.46
C PHE A 124 16.32 -3.76 7.31
N GLU A 125 16.55 -4.42 6.17
CA GLU A 125 17.82 -5.08 5.85
C GLU A 125 18.92 -4.08 5.45
N ASP A 126 18.56 -2.93 4.88
CA ASP A 126 19.51 -1.84 4.56
C ASP A 126 19.58 -0.81 5.71
N GLU A 127 20.80 -0.54 6.18
CA GLU A 127 21.02 0.37 7.31
C GLU A 127 20.60 1.81 6.99
N GLN A 128 20.78 2.24 5.73
CA GLN A 128 20.52 3.62 5.31
C GLN A 128 19.04 3.91 5.19
N THR A 129 18.24 2.99 4.65
CA THR A 129 16.77 3.09 4.61
C THR A 129 16.19 3.05 6.03
N ARG A 130 16.62 2.11 6.87
CA ARG A 130 16.23 2.04 8.29
C ARG A 130 16.52 3.34 9.04
N ARG A 131 17.70 3.92 8.85
CA ARG A 131 18.06 5.21 9.44
C ARG A 131 17.20 6.35 8.90
N SER A 132 16.92 6.35 7.60
CA SER A 132 16.08 7.38 6.96
C SER A 132 14.66 7.37 7.53
N VAL A 133 14.08 6.19 7.76
CA VAL A 133 12.78 6.06 8.43
C VAL A 133 12.83 6.67 9.83
N ARG A 134 13.79 6.28 10.68
CA ARG A 134 13.91 6.85 12.04
C ARG A 134 14.07 8.37 12.03
N ASP A 135 14.86 8.89 11.10
CA ASP A 135 15.02 10.34 10.96
C ASP A 135 13.68 11.03 10.62
N ILE A 136 12.83 10.40 9.80
CA ILE A 136 11.49 10.92 9.48
C ILE A 136 10.59 10.88 10.71
N LEU A 137 10.58 9.75 11.45
CA LEU A 137 9.79 9.62 12.68
C LEU A 137 10.13 10.74 13.66
N VAL A 138 11.42 10.94 13.97
CA VAL A 138 11.90 12.00 14.87
C VAL A 138 11.55 13.41 14.37
N ILE A 139 11.44 13.62 13.06
CA ILE A 139 10.97 14.91 12.52
C ILE A 139 9.48 15.08 12.78
N LEU A 140 8.67 14.06 12.52
CA LEU A 140 7.22 14.10 12.66
C LEU A 140 6.77 14.14 14.14
N GLU A 141 7.50 13.50 15.06
CA GLU A 141 7.25 13.59 16.51
C GLU A 141 7.24 15.03 17.02
N LYS A 142 8.02 15.92 16.38
CA LYS A 142 8.09 17.34 16.77
C LYS A 142 6.79 18.11 16.50
N LEU A 143 5.87 17.53 15.74
CA LEU A 143 4.53 18.09 15.56
C LEU A 143 3.70 18.00 16.86
N ASN A 144 4.07 17.11 17.79
CA ASN A 144 3.44 16.93 19.10
C ASN A 144 1.91 16.79 18.98
N ASP A 145 1.47 15.94 18.04
CA ASP A 145 0.08 15.64 17.75
C ASP A 145 -0.22 14.17 18.03
N SER A 146 -1.22 13.91 18.87
CA SER A 146 -1.54 12.55 19.31
C SER A 146 -1.94 11.60 18.18
N THR A 147 -2.54 12.12 17.11
CA THR A 147 -2.94 11.28 15.97
C THR A 147 -1.72 10.89 15.14
N VAL A 148 -0.81 11.84 14.91
CA VAL A 148 0.49 11.55 14.29
C VAL A 148 1.24 10.51 15.13
N ASP A 149 1.32 10.68 16.45
CA ASP A 149 2.04 9.78 17.35
C ASP A 149 1.54 8.33 17.30
N ILE A 150 0.24 8.09 17.04
CA ILE A 150 -0.31 6.74 16.84
C ILE A 150 0.34 6.07 15.63
N TYR A 151 0.43 6.76 14.50
CA TYR A 151 1.08 6.24 13.29
C TYR A 151 2.58 6.02 13.52
N LEU A 152 3.25 6.96 14.20
CA LEU A 152 4.68 6.81 14.48
C LEU A 152 4.95 5.58 15.37
N SER A 153 4.09 5.33 16.37
CA SER A 153 4.19 4.14 17.23
C SER A 153 3.99 2.85 16.44
N GLN A 154 3.01 2.82 15.53
CA GLN A 154 2.80 1.67 14.64
C GLN A 154 4.00 1.39 13.76
N ILE A 155 4.66 2.43 13.23
CA ILE A 155 5.88 2.27 12.44
C ILE A 155 7.04 1.80 13.32
N ASP A 156 7.16 2.31 14.55
CA ASP A 156 8.22 1.90 15.49
C ASP A 156 8.11 0.42 15.88
N ASP A 157 6.87 -0.11 16.02
CA ASP A 157 6.60 -1.53 16.25
C ASP A 157 7.05 -2.45 15.10
N LEU A 158 7.36 -1.90 13.91
CA LEU A 158 7.85 -2.66 12.77
C LEU A 158 9.37 -2.90 12.79
N PHE A 159 10.12 -2.17 13.64
CA PHE A 159 11.58 -2.29 13.83
C PHE A 159 11.97 -3.48 14.71
#